data_AF-A0A382F169-F1
#
_entry.id   AF-A0A382F169-F1
#
_cell.length_a   1.000
_cell.length_b   1.000
_cell.length_c   1.000
_cell.angle_alpha   90.00
_cell.angle_beta   90.00
_cell.angle_gamma   90.00
#
_symmetry.space_group_name_H-M   'P 1'
#
loop_
_entity.id
_entity.type
_entity.pdbx_description
1 polymer ?
#
loop_
_entity_poly.entity_id
_entity_poly.type
_entity_poly.pdbx_seq_one_letter_code
_entity_poly.pdbx_strand_id
1 'polypeptide(L)'
;VEHVLEEVEWSTLLFFTGLFILVGALEEYGVIDWIAHNVFMNIGDNPYVIVLMVLWVSGIASGFLDNIPFTITMIPIIQLMLESNPIPNNILWWALALGACLGGNITMIGSSANIISVGIAKKYGVEISFIDFMKKGLIITLISLVLSSVYLLIYLKLSL
;
A
#
# COMPACT_ATOMS: atom_id res chain seq x y z
N VAL A 1 28.63 2.27 -24.53
CA VAL A 1 27.81 2.82 -23.43
C VAL A 1 26.54 3.45 -24.00
N GLU A 2 26.59 4.17 -25.13
CA GLU A 2 25.38 4.72 -25.78
C GLU A 2 24.25 3.70 -25.98
N HIS A 3 24.50 2.52 -26.57
CA HIS A 3 23.44 1.52 -26.81
C HIS A 3 22.76 1.00 -25.53
N VAL A 4 23.48 0.95 -24.40
CA VAL A 4 22.89 0.53 -23.12
C VAL A 4 22.02 1.64 -22.53
N LEU A 5 22.39 2.91 -22.76
CA LEU A 5 21.60 4.07 -22.30
C LEU A 5 20.32 4.26 -23.11
N GLU A 6 20.28 3.80 -24.37
CA GLU A 6 19.08 3.76 -25.20
C GLU A 6 18.05 2.71 -24.72
N GLU A 7 18.51 1.67 -24.02
CA GLU A 7 17.63 0.65 -23.42
C GLU A 7 16.99 1.09 -22.10
N VAL A 8 17.49 2.20 -21.51
CA VAL A 8 16.97 2.74 -20.24
C VAL A 8 15.66 3.50 -20.47
N GLU A 9 14.63 3.14 -19.71
CA GLU A 9 13.36 3.87 -19.68
C GLU A 9 13.47 5.19 -18.87
N TRP A 10 14.03 6.22 -19.49
CA TRP A 10 14.24 7.53 -18.85
C TRP A 10 12.97 8.19 -18.33
N SER A 11 11.84 8.06 -19.04
CA SER A 11 10.55 8.59 -18.59
C SER A 11 10.10 7.97 -17.27
N THR A 12 10.32 6.67 -17.11
CA THR A 12 9.96 5.92 -15.91
C THR A 12 10.85 6.33 -14.74
N LEU A 13 12.16 6.48 -14.95
CA LEU A 13 13.10 6.96 -13.92
C LEU A 13 12.81 8.40 -13.47
N LEU A 14 12.50 9.29 -14.40
CA LEU A 14 12.13 10.68 -14.08
C LEU A 14 10.81 10.73 -13.29
N PHE A 15 9.84 9.89 -13.64
CA PHE A 15 8.59 9.74 -12.89
C PHE A 15 8.86 9.28 -11.44
N PHE A 16 9.67 8.24 -11.23
CA PHE A 16 10.04 7.77 -9.88
C PHE A 16 10.76 8.84 -9.07
N THR A 17 11.66 9.58 -9.71
CA THR A 17 12.37 10.67 -9.04
C THR A 17 11.38 11.71 -8.52
N GLY A 18 10.42 12.13 -9.35
CA GLY A 18 9.37 13.06 -8.92
C GLY A 18 8.45 12.48 -7.84
N LEU A 19 8.04 11.22 -7.97
CA LEU A 19 7.19 10.54 -7.00
C LEU A 19 7.88 10.43 -5.63
N PHE A 20 9.13 9.99 -5.57
CA PHE A 20 9.84 9.86 -4.29
C PHE A 20 10.19 11.20 -3.66
N ILE A 21 10.47 12.25 -4.45
CA ILE A 21 10.59 13.62 -3.91
C ILE A 21 9.27 14.06 -3.27
N LEU A 22 8.12 13.83 -3.94
CA LEU A 22 6.81 14.16 -3.40
C LEU A 22 6.51 13.39 -2.11
N VAL A 23 6.74 12.07 -2.09
CA VAL A 23 6.52 11.23 -0.92
C VAL A 23 7.41 11.66 0.25
N GLY A 24 8.70 11.89 0.00
CA GLY A 24 9.63 12.37 1.02
C GLY A 24 9.24 13.75 1.57
N ALA A 25 8.67 14.64 0.74
CA ALA A 25 8.12 15.90 1.22
C ALA A 25 6.88 15.68 2.12
N LEU A 26 5.96 14.78 1.74
CA LEU A 26 4.79 14.47 2.56
C LEU A 26 5.16 13.84 3.92
N GLU A 27 6.23 13.05 3.94
CA GLU A 27 6.82 12.48 5.15
C GLU A 27 7.45 13.58 6.03
N GLU A 28 8.31 14.43 5.48
CA GLU A 28 8.95 15.54 6.21
C GLU A 28 7.95 16.52 6.82
N TYR A 29 6.85 16.82 6.11
CA TYR A 29 5.77 17.67 6.62
C TYR A 29 4.81 16.95 7.58
N GLY A 30 5.05 15.66 7.89
CA GLY A 30 4.26 14.88 8.85
C GLY A 30 2.83 14.60 8.38
N VAL A 31 2.56 14.69 7.06
CA VAL A 31 1.21 14.42 6.51
C VAL A 31 0.86 12.95 6.70
N ILE A 32 1.83 12.06 6.50
CA ILE A 32 1.63 10.62 6.63
C ILE A 32 1.35 10.25 8.10
N ASP A 33 2.10 10.83 9.04
CA ASP A 33 1.88 10.68 10.48
C ASP A 33 0.52 11.25 10.91
N TRP A 34 0.14 12.42 10.39
CA TRP A 34 -1.14 13.05 10.71
C TRP A 34 -2.33 12.20 10.26
N ILE A 35 -2.27 11.64 9.05
CA ILE A 35 -3.31 10.72 8.54
C ILE A 35 -3.37 9.51 9.45
N ALA A 36 -2.23 8.91 9.76
CA ALA A 36 -2.24 7.70 10.56
C ALA A 36 -2.73 7.96 11.99
N HIS A 37 -2.30 9.03 12.64
CA HIS A 37 -2.76 9.34 14.00
C HIS A 37 -4.27 9.60 14.04
N ASN A 38 -4.81 10.41 13.12
CA ASN A 38 -6.24 10.73 13.13
C ASN A 38 -7.14 9.58 12.68
N VAL A 39 -6.65 8.74 11.76
CA VAL A 39 -7.39 7.58 11.28
C VAL A 39 -7.37 6.48 12.32
N PHE A 40 -6.23 6.19 12.96
CA PHE A 40 -6.06 4.99 13.80
C PHE A 40 -6.33 5.22 15.30
N MET A 41 -6.14 6.43 15.85
CA MET A 41 -6.29 6.68 17.30
C MET A 41 -7.74 6.90 17.76
N ASN A 42 -8.68 7.06 16.84
CA ASN A 42 -10.10 7.24 17.15
C ASN A 42 -10.92 5.93 17.07
N ILE A 43 -10.26 4.78 16.89
CA ILE A 43 -10.96 3.49 16.88
C ILE A 43 -11.10 2.99 18.32
N GLY A 44 -12.27 2.39 18.60
CA GLY A 44 -12.54 1.73 19.86
C GLY A 44 -11.62 0.52 20.12
N ASP A 45 -11.99 -0.27 21.12
CA ASP A 45 -11.20 -1.39 21.65
C ASP A 45 -11.48 -2.74 20.95
N ASN A 46 -12.39 -2.79 19.98
CA ASN A 46 -12.76 -4.04 19.33
C ASN A 46 -11.64 -4.54 18.39
N PRO A 47 -10.99 -5.69 18.68
CA PRO A 47 -9.83 -6.16 17.93
C PRO A 47 -10.16 -6.50 16.47
N TYR A 48 -11.38 -6.93 16.17
CA TYR A 48 -11.82 -7.20 14.80
C TYR A 48 -11.89 -5.91 13.97
N VAL A 49 -12.37 -4.82 14.57
CA VAL A 49 -12.45 -3.52 13.90
C VAL A 49 -11.07 -2.96 13.64
N ILE A 50 -10.18 -3.02 14.64
CA ILE A 50 -8.80 -2.54 14.52
C ILE A 50 -8.06 -3.26 13.38
N VAL A 51 -8.14 -4.59 13.33
CA VAL A 51 -7.48 -5.41 12.29
C VAL A 51 -8.01 -5.09 10.89
N LEU A 52 -9.33 -5.00 10.71
CA LEU A 52 -9.91 -4.66 9.42
C LEU A 52 -9.55 -3.24 8.99
N MET A 53 -9.52 -2.30 9.93
CA MET A 53 -9.22 -0.91 9.65
C MET A 53 -7.76 -0.75 9.19
N VAL A 54 -6.80 -1.43 9.85
CA VAL A 54 -5.41 -1.52 9.36
C VAL A 54 -5.35 -2.10 7.95
N LEU A 55 -6.02 -3.23 7.70
CA LEU A 55 -6.02 -3.87 6.38
C LEU A 55 -6.53 -2.93 5.27
N TRP A 56 -7.71 -2.33 5.47
CA TRP A 56 -8.39 -1.55 4.44
C TRP A 56 -7.76 -0.17 4.23
N VAL A 57 -7.38 0.53 5.30
CA VAL A 57 -6.69 1.82 5.19
C VAL A 57 -5.35 1.62 4.50
N SER A 58 -4.59 0.59 4.89
CA SER A 58 -3.32 0.25 4.22
C SER A 58 -3.52 -0.10 2.75
N GLY A 59 -4.56 -0.87 2.45
CA GLY A 59 -4.93 -1.23 1.07
C GLY A 59 -5.23 -0.01 0.20
N ILE A 60 -6.05 0.91 0.70
CA ILE A 60 -6.46 2.09 -0.06
C ILE A 60 -5.29 3.08 -0.20
N ALA A 61 -4.59 3.36 0.90
CA ALA A 61 -3.48 4.32 0.93
C ALA A 61 -2.31 3.86 0.04
N SER A 62 -1.92 2.58 0.15
CA SER A 62 -0.87 2.00 -0.70
C SER A 62 -1.29 1.91 -2.18
N GLY A 63 -2.56 2.10 -2.52
CA GLY A 63 -2.98 2.27 -3.90
C GLY A 63 -2.40 3.52 -4.56
N PHE A 64 -2.04 4.54 -3.78
CA PHE A 64 -1.55 5.83 -4.27
C PHE A 64 -0.12 6.14 -3.81
N LEU A 65 0.31 5.52 -2.71
CA LEU A 65 1.66 5.60 -2.17
C LEU A 65 2.37 4.27 -2.43
N ASP A 66 3.67 4.32 -2.75
CA ASP A 66 4.46 3.09 -2.84
C ASP A 66 4.40 2.32 -1.51
N ASN A 67 4.27 1.01 -1.60
CA ASN A 67 4.09 0.14 -0.45
C ASN A 67 5.27 0.19 0.53
N ILE A 68 6.49 0.51 0.08
CA ILE A 68 7.67 0.58 0.97
C ILE A 68 7.60 1.80 1.90
N PRO A 69 7.55 3.06 1.42
CA PRO A 69 7.40 4.23 2.29
C PRO A 69 6.17 4.14 3.19
N PHE A 70 5.02 3.72 2.63
CA PHE A 70 3.80 3.60 3.41
C PHE A 70 3.97 2.61 4.58
N THR A 71 4.55 1.44 4.34
CA THR A 71 4.78 0.45 5.41
C THR A 71 5.70 1.00 6.49
N ILE A 72 6.78 1.70 6.12
CA ILE A 72 7.73 2.30 7.08
C ILE A 72 7.00 3.26 8.00
N THR A 73 6.17 4.15 7.45
CA THR A 73 5.41 5.10 8.26
C THR A 73 4.41 4.42 9.18
N MET A 74 3.79 3.30 8.78
CA MET A 74 2.83 2.58 9.62
C MET A 74 3.45 1.81 10.79
N ILE A 75 4.75 1.46 10.74
CA ILE A 75 5.43 0.72 11.82
C ILE A 75 5.22 1.38 13.20
N PRO A 76 5.55 2.67 13.42
CA PRO A 76 5.34 3.31 14.72
C PRO A 76 3.86 3.38 15.12
N ILE A 77 2.92 3.56 14.18
CA ILE A 77 1.48 3.56 14.49
C ILE A 77 1.02 2.19 14.98
N ILE A 78 1.41 1.10 14.30
CA ILE A 78 1.06 -0.26 14.73
C ILE A 78 1.63 -0.56 16.12
N GLN A 79 2.84 -0.09 16.43
CA GLN A 79 3.42 -0.21 17.77
C GLN A 79 2.58 0.51 18.83
N LEU A 80 2.21 1.78 18.60
CA LEU A 80 1.33 2.55 19.51
C LEU A 80 -0.05 1.89 19.69
N MET A 81 -0.61 1.35 18.61
CA MET A 81 -1.89 0.62 18.66
C MET A 81 -1.79 -0.65 19.51
N LEU A 82 -0.68 -1.40 19.40
CA LEU A 82 -0.42 -2.60 20.18
C LEU A 82 -0.16 -2.31 21.67
N GLU A 83 0.46 -1.16 21.98
CA GLU A 83 0.62 -0.70 23.37
C GLU A 83 -0.73 -0.39 24.02
N SER A 84 -1.64 0.22 23.27
CA SER A 84 -2.97 0.60 23.76
C SER A 84 -3.94 -0.59 23.80
N ASN A 85 -3.90 -1.44 22.77
CA ASN A 85 -4.75 -2.61 22.62
C ASN A 85 -3.89 -3.82 22.22
N PRO A 86 -3.39 -4.60 23.19
CA PRO A 86 -2.58 -5.78 22.89
C PRO A 86 -3.39 -6.83 22.13
N ILE A 87 -3.08 -7.00 20.83
CA ILE A 87 -3.70 -8.04 19.99
C ILE A 87 -2.68 -9.16 19.75
N PRO A 88 -3.02 -10.43 20.01
CA PRO A 88 -2.08 -11.55 19.92
C PRO A 88 -1.63 -11.86 18.49
N ASN A 89 -0.61 -12.72 18.39
CA ASN A 89 -0.16 -13.38 17.16
C ASN A 89 0.31 -12.46 16.02
N ASN A 90 0.76 -11.24 16.34
CA ASN A 90 1.26 -10.27 15.37
C ASN A 90 0.24 -9.96 14.25
N ILE A 91 -1.06 -10.12 14.52
CA ILE A 91 -2.09 -10.05 13.48
C ILE A 91 -2.20 -8.67 12.83
N LEU A 92 -1.88 -7.60 13.57
CA LEU A 92 -1.83 -6.24 13.03
C LEU A 92 -0.70 -6.07 12.01
N TRP A 93 0.44 -6.73 12.21
CA TRP A 93 1.53 -6.76 11.24
C TRP A 93 1.12 -7.50 9.97
N TRP A 94 0.37 -8.60 10.11
CA TRP A 94 -0.21 -9.30 8.96
C TRP A 94 -1.25 -8.46 8.22
N ALA A 95 -2.10 -7.72 8.95
CA ALA A 95 -3.06 -6.81 8.36
C ALA A 95 -2.38 -5.71 7.54
N LEU A 96 -1.32 -5.10 8.09
CA LEU A 96 -0.51 -4.10 7.38
C LEU A 96 0.15 -4.71 6.14
N ALA A 97 0.82 -5.86 6.28
CA ALA A 97 1.55 -6.49 5.18
C ALA A 97 0.61 -6.90 4.03
N LEU A 98 -0.54 -7.51 4.35
CA LEU A 98 -1.55 -7.86 3.35
C LEU A 98 -2.17 -6.62 2.73
N GLY A 99 -2.52 -5.63 3.54
CA GLY A 99 -3.14 -4.38 3.08
C GLY A 99 -2.21 -3.63 2.13
N ALA A 100 -1.00 -3.29 2.57
CA ALA A 100 -0.04 -2.54 1.76
C ALA A 100 0.35 -3.28 0.46
N CYS A 101 0.67 -4.58 0.55
CA CYS A 101 1.09 -5.34 -0.64
C CYS A 101 -0.03 -5.55 -1.66
N LEU A 102 -1.25 -5.82 -1.21
CA LEU A 102 -2.39 -6.00 -2.12
C LEU A 102 -2.90 -4.65 -2.64
N GLY A 103 -2.91 -3.65 -1.78
CA GLY A 103 -3.30 -2.26 -2.06
C GLY A 103 -2.52 -1.61 -3.19
N GLY A 104 -1.20 -1.87 -3.26
CA GLY A 104 -0.32 -1.39 -4.33
C GLY A 104 -0.80 -1.72 -5.74
N ASN A 105 -1.71 -2.68 -5.92
CA ASN A 105 -2.27 -3.06 -7.21
C ASN A 105 -3.45 -2.18 -7.68
N ILE A 106 -3.94 -1.24 -6.86
CA ILE A 106 -5.08 -0.39 -7.24
C ILE A 106 -4.71 0.51 -8.42
N THR A 107 -3.54 1.16 -8.38
CA THR A 107 -3.11 2.07 -9.44
C THR A 107 -1.77 1.65 -10.03
N MET A 108 -1.47 2.17 -11.22
CA MET A 108 -0.17 1.91 -11.84
C MET A 108 1.00 2.49 -11.04
N ILE A 109 0.77 3.45 -10.13
CA ILE A 109 1.82 4.13 -9.35
C ILE A 109 1.98 3.58 -7.93
N GLY A 110 1.04 2.75 -7.47
CA GLY A 110 1.04 2.19 -6.11
C GLY A 110 2.16 1.18 -5.84
N SER A 111 2.84 0.69 -6.89
CA SER A 111 4.05 -0.11 -6.74
C SER A 111 4.97 0.11 -7.93
N SER A 112 6.28 0.12 -7.65
CA SER A 112 7.30 0.14 -8.69
C SER A 112 7.16 -0.96 -9.75
N ALA A 113 6.69 -2.15 -9.37
CA ALA A 113 6.48 -3.26 -10.30
C ALA A 113 5.40 -2.96 -11.36
N ASN A 114 4.36 -2.21 -11.00
CA ASN A 114 3.28 -1.86 -11.93
C ASN A 114 3.78 -0.88 -13.00
N ILE A 115 4.56 0.12 -12.60
CA ILE A 115 5.14 1.12 -13.50
C ILE A 115 6.09 0.42 -14.48
N ILE A 116 6.96 -0.46 -13.99
CA ILE A 116 7.89 -1.24 -14.83
C ILE A 116 7.09 -2.10 -15.82
N SER A 117 6.04 -2.76 -15.38
CA SER A 117 5.19 -3.60 -16.24
C SER A 117 4.51 -2.79 -17.35
N VAL A 118 4.02 -1.58 -17.03
CA VAL A 118 3.43 -0.66 -18.01
C VAL A 118 4.48 -0.12 -18.98
N GLY A 119 5.69 0.22 -18.49
CA GLY A 119 6.81 0.66 -19.33
C GLY A 119 7.24 -0.41 -20.34
N ILE A 120 7.39 -1.66 -19.87
CA ILE A 120 7.68 -2.80 -20.74
C ILE A 120 6.56 -2.99 -21.78
N ALA A 121 5.29 -2.97 -21.36
CA ALA A 121 4.16 -3.08 -22.29
C ALA A 121 4.20 -2.01 -23.39
N LYS A 122 4.53 -0.77 -23.03
CA LYS A 122 4.69 0.34 -23.96
C LYS A 122 5.80 0.10 -24.97
N LYS A 123 6.93 -0.47 -24.57
CA LYS A 123 8.04 -0.86 -25.47
C LYS A 123 7.61 -1.89 -26.53
N TYR A 124 6.61 -2.74 -26.23
CA TYR A 124 6.03 -3.69 -27.17
C TYR A 124 4.79 -3.15 -27.93
N GLY A 125 4.52 -1.84 -27.85
CA GLY A 125 3.41 -1.20 -28.55
C GLY A 125 2.04 -1.36 -27.87
N VAL A 126 2.00 -1.79 -26.61
CA VAL A 126 0.77 -1.88 -25.82
C VAL A 126 0.70 -0.70 -24.86
N GLU A 127 -0.18 0.26 -25.15
CA GLU A 127 -0.43 1.39 -24.26
C GLU A 127 -1.51 1.04 -23.23
N ILE A 128 -1.16 1.17 -21.95
CA ILE A 128 -2.08 0.98 -20.83
C ILE A 128 -2.34 2.34 -20.20
N SER A 129 -3.59 2.81 -20.27
CA SER A 129 -3.96 4.07 -19.63
C SER A 129 -4.04 3.90 -18.10
N PHE A 130 -3.78 4.98 -17.36
CA PHE A 130 -3.92 4.99 -15.90
C PHE A 130 -5.30 4.51 -15.44
N ILE A 131 -6.36 4.97 -16.11
CA ILE A 131 -7.75 4.63 -15.76
C ILE A 131 -8.04 3.16 -16.07
N ASP A 132 -7.54 2.62 -17.17
CA ASP A 132 -7.77 1.22 -17.53
C ASP A 132 -7.04 0.26 -16.60
N PHE A 133 -5.81 0.60 -16.20
CA PHE A 133 -5.11 -0.12 -15.14
C PHE A 133 -5.93 -0.06 -13.85
N MET A 134 -6.34 1.14 -13.43
CA MET A 134 -7.02 1.36 -12.15
C MET A 134 -8.36 0.61 -12.05
N LYS A 135 -9.15 0.55 -13.13
CA LYS A 135 -10.41 -0.20 -13.14
C LYS A 135 -10.19 -1.69 -12.86
N LYS A 136 -9.18 -2.30 -13.49
CA LYS A 136 -8.85 -3.71 -13.30
C LYS A 136 -8.19 -3.95 -11.94
N GLY A 137 -7.24 -3.09 -11.59
CA GLY A 137 -6.53 -3.11 -10.32
C GLY A 137 -7.45 -3.00 -9.12
N LEU A 138 -8.44 -2.11 -9.17
CA LEU A 138 -9.44 -1.94 -8.11
C LEU A 138 -10.26 -3.20 -7.90
N ILE A 139 -10.72 -3.86 -8.96
CA ILE A 139 -11.51 -5.09 -8.86
C ILE A 139 -10.69 -6.22 -8.21
N ILE A 140 -9.47 -6.43 -8.70
CA ILE A 140 -8.58 -7.47 -8.16
C ILE A 140 -8.24 -7.18 -6.71
N THR A 141 -7.86 -5.95 -6.40
CA THR A 141 -7.51 -5.54 -5.04
C THR A 141 -8.69 -5.71 -4.09
N LEU A 142 -9.90 -5.32 -4.49
CA LEU A 142 -11.10 -5.47 -3.66
C LEU A 142 -11.35 -6.94 -3.31
N ILE A 143 -11.24 -7.84 -4.30
CA ILE A 143 -11.38 -9.28 -4.08
C ILE A 143 -10.30 -9.77 -3.10
N SER A 144 -9.05 -9.38 -3.31
CA SER A 144 -7.94 -9.77 -2.44
C SER A 144 -8.10 -9.25 -1.01
N LEU A 145 -8.50 -7.99 -0.81
CA LEU A 145 -8.73 -7.41 0.52
C LEU A 145 -9.92 -8.06 1.23
N VAL A 146 -10.98 -8.44 0.51
CA VAL A 146 -12.10 -9.20 1.09
C VAL A 146 -11.64 -10.59 1.53
N LEU A 147 -10.87 -11.31 0.69
CA LEU A 147 -10.32 -12.60 1.06
C LEU A 147 -9.37 -12.51 2.27
N SER A 148 -8.50 -11.50 2.30
CA SER A 148 -7.63 -11.20 3.45
C SER A 148 -8.43 -10.85 4.70
N SER A 149 -9.53 -10.11 4.56
CA SER A 149 -10.43 -9.80 5.68
C SER A 149 -11.00 -11.09 6.27
N VAL A 150 -11.55 -11.98 5.45
CA VAL A 150 -12.10 -13.26 5.90
C VAL A 150 -11.03 -14.11 6.57
N TYR A 151 -9.84 -14.21 5.97
CA TYR A 151 -8.71 -14.94 6.54
C TYR A 151 -8.30 -14.42 7.92
N LEU A 152 -8.09 -13.11 8.05
CA LEU A 152 -7.67 -12.49 9.31
C LEU A 152 -8.74 -12.60 10.38
N LEU A 153 -10.02 -12.44 10.04
CA LEU A 153 -11.13 -12.58 11.00
C LEU A 153 -11.26 -14.01 11.52
N ILE A 154 -11.12 -15.02 10.64
CA ILE A 154 -11.12 -16.43 11.05
C ILE A 154 -9.92 -16.71 11.94
N TYR A 155 -8.73 -16.26 11.55
CA TYR A 155 -7.51 -16.46 12.32
C TYR A 155 -7.59 -15.80 13.70
N LEU A 156 -8.11 -14.57 13.77
CA LEU A 156 -8.33 -13.86 15.03
C LEU A 156 -9.32 -14.61 15.93
N LYS A 157 -10.43 -15.08 15.36
CA LYS A 157 -11.44 -15.86 16.11
C LYS A 157 -10.90 -17.18 16.65
N LEU A 158 -9.96 -17.82 15.95
CA LEU A 158 -9.30 -19.05 16.43
C LEU A 158 -8.21 -18.77 17.47
N SER A 159 -7.74 -17.54 17.55
CA SER A 159 -6.63 -17.11 18.41
C SER A 159 -7.09 -16.51 19.75
N LEU A 160 -8.33 -16.03 19.81
CA LEU A 160 -9.01 -15.52 21.02
C LEU A 160 -9.78 -16.65 21.70
#